data_AF-A0A920FZ32-F1
#
_entry.id   AF-A0A920FZ32-F1
#
_cell.length_a   1.000
_cell.length_b   1.000
_cell.length_c   1.000
_cell.angle_alpha   90.00
_cell.angle_beta   90.00
_cell.angle_gamma   90.00
#
_symmetry.space_group_name_H-M   'P 1'
#
loop_
_entity.id
_entity.type
_entity.pdbx_description
1 polymer ?
#
loop_
_entity_poly.entity_id
_entity_poly.type
_entity_poly.pdbx_seq_one_letter_code
_entity_poly.pdbx_strand_id
1 'polypeptide(L)' 'MDPFNGDIVSMVGGVNYDISNFNRVTQAYRQPGSSIKPFIYAQALETKKFLPNTLILDSNILLDQGK' A
#
# COMPACT_ATOMS: atom_id res chain seq x y z
N MET A 1 7.83 10.61 9.14
CA MET A 1 6.50 11.15 9.45
C MET A 1 6.24 10.87 10.91
N ASP A 2 5.69 11.83 11.64
CA ASP A 2 5.25 11.63 13.02
C ASP A 2 3.86 10.94 13.00
N PRO A 3 3.71 9.78 13.68
CA PRO A 3 2.48 8.99 13.62
C PRO A 3 1.30 9.62 14.37
N PHE A 4 1.51 10.62 15.23
CA PHE A 4 0.44 11.21 16.06
C PHE A 4 -0.23 12.43 15.41
N ASN A 5 0.50 13.17 14.56
CA ASN A 5 0.01 14.38 13.89
C ASN A 5 0.11 14.32 12.36
N GLY A 6 0.82 13.34 11.79
CA GLY A 6 1.03 13.23 10.35
C GLY A 6 2.10 14.17 9.79
N ASP A 7 2.90 14.83 10.63
CA ASP A 7 3.90 15.80 10.16
C ASP A 7 5.06 15.09 9.43
N ILE A 8 5.50 15.70 8.34
CA ILE A 8 6.63 15.21 7.55
C ILE A 8 7.93 15.77 8.11
N VAL A 9 8.74 14.91 8.74
CA VAL A 9 10.05 15.28 9.30
C VAL A 9 11.09 15.52 8.20
N SER A 10 11.11 14.67 7.17
CA SER A 10 11.99 14.78 6.00
C SER A 10 11.49 13.88 4.86
N MET A 11 11.94 14.14 3.62
CA MET A 11 11.64 13.34 2.43
C MET A 11 12.87 13.28 1.50
N VAL A 12 12.99 12.20 0.73
CA VAL A 12 14.04 12.02 -0.29
C VAL A 12 13.38 11.86 -1.66
N GLY A 13 13.41 12.91 -2.48
CA GLY A 13 12.74 12.95 -3.78
C GLY A 13 13.46 12.20 -4.92
N GLY A 14 14.75 11.95 -4.77
CA GLY A 14 15.59 11.32 -5.79
C GLY A 14 17.03 11.11 -5.30
N VAL A 15 17.83 10.42 -6.11
CA VAL A 15 19.22 10.07 -5.77
C VAL A 15 20.17 11.25 -5.97
N ASN A 16 19.99 12.02 -7.05
CA ASN A 16 20.77 13.22 -7.36
C ASN A 16 19.85 14.22 -8.08
N TYR A 17 19.74 15.43 -7.53
CA TYR A 17 18.89 16.49 -8.06
C TYR A 17 19.41 17.02 -9.41
N ASP A 18 20.72 17.20 -9.55
CA ASP A 18 21.34 17.73 -10.79
C ASP A 18 21.09 16.82 -12.01
N ILE A 19 20.89 15.52 -11.77
CA ILE A 19 20.55 14.55 -12.81
C ILE A 19 19.03 14.51 -13.05
N SER A 20 18.23 14.65 -11.99
CA SER A 20 16.78 14.53 -12.08
C SER A 20 16.09 15.35 -10.99
N ASN A 21 15.43 16.42 -11.41
CA ASN A 21 14.59 17.27 -10.56
C ASN A 21 13.21 16.66 -10.24
N PHE A 22 12.93 15.43 -10.69
CA PHE A 22 11.64 14.78 -10.50
C PHE A 22 11.52 14.22 -9.08
N ASN A 23 10.56 14.73 -8.31
CA ASN A 23 10.30 14.33 -6.94
C ASN A 23 9.41 13.09 -6.89
N ARG A 24 10.01 11.94 -6.59
CA ARG A 24 9.30 10.66 -6.53
C ARG A 24 8.35 10.52 -5.34
N VAL A 25 8.49 11.35 -4.31
CA VAL A 25 7.61 11.28 -3.13
C VAL A 25 6.23 11.87 -3.43
N THR A 26 6.17 12.93 -4.25
CA THR A 26 4.92 13.65 -4.53
C THR A 26 4.41 13.50 -5.97
N GLN A 27 5.29 13.22 -6.93
CA GLN A 27 4.94 13.22 -8.35
C GLN A 27 4.88 11.81 -8.96
N ALA A 28 5.51 10.80 -8.33
CA ALA A 28 5.55 9.44 -8.87
C ALA A 28 4.37 8.59 -8.39
N TYR A 29 3.34 8.48 -9.22
CA TYR A 29 2.27 7.51 -8.99
C TYR A 29 2.72 6.10 -9.40
N ARG A 30 2.61 5.16 -8.46
CA ARG A 30 2.96 3.75 -8.66
C ARG A 30 1.95 2.87 -7.95
N GLN A 31 1.72 1.67 -8.48
CA GLN A 31 0.98 0.66 -7.75
C GLN A 31 1.72 0.29 -6.46
N PRO A 32 1.05 0.27 -5.30
CA PRO A 32 1.68 -0.05 -4.01
C PRO A 32 2.10 -1.53 -3.90
N GLY A 33 1.56 -2.39 -4.76
CA GLY A 33 1.77 -3.83 -4.69
C GLY A 33 1.17 -4.41 -3.41
N SER A 34 1.80 -5.44 -2.84
CA SER A 34 1.31 -6.11 -1.63
C SER A 34 1.29 -5.22 -0.38
N SER A 35 1.91 -4.03 -0.39
CA SER A 35 1.88 -3.11 0.75
C SER A 35 0.49 -2.55 1.07
N ILE A 36 -0.48 -2.68 0.15
CA ILE A 36 -1.88 -2.30 0.40
C ILE A 36 -2.63 -3.31 1.28
N LYS A 37 -2.16 -4.56 1.37
CA LYS A 37 -2.87 -5.66 2.04
C LYS A 37 -3.29 -5.35 3.48
N PRO A 38 -2.47 -4.73 4.35
CA PRO A 38 -2.87 -4.43 5.72
C PRO A 38 -4.14 -3.58 5.81
N PHE A 39 -4.36 -2.63 4.90
CA PHE A 39 -5.58 -1.81 4.87
C PHE A 39 -6.81 -2.63 4.50
N ILE A 40 -6.69 -3.51 3.51
CA ILE A 40 -7.76 -4.41 3.09
C ILE A 40 -8.08 -5.40 4.23
N TYR A 41 -7.07 -5.94 4.89
CA TYR A 41 -7.25 -6.86 6.02
C TYR A 41 -7.84 -6.15 7.24
N ALA A 42 -7.45 -4.91 7.52
CA ALA A 42 -8.05 -4.11 8.59
C ALA A 42 -9.56 -3.94 8.35
N GLN A 43 -9.97 -3.62 7.12
CA GLN A 43 -11.39 -3.53 6.77
C GLN A 43 -12.11 -4.88 6.91
N ALA A 44 -11.48 -5.99 6.49
CA ALA A 44 -12.05 -7.33 6.66
C ALA A 44 -12.30 -7.67 8.14
N LEU A 45 -11.35 -7.37 9.02
CA LEU A 45 -11.49 -7.56 10.47
C LEU A 45 -12.54 -6.63 11.08
N GLU A 46 -12.62 -5.37 10.64
CA GLU A 46 -13.60 -4.40 11.10
C GLU A 46 -15.05 -4.87 10.84
N THR A 47 -15.28 -5.59 9.73
CA THR A 47 -16.60 -6.17 9.44
C THR A 47 -17.04 -7.25 10.44
N LYS A 48 -16.13 -7.74 11.31
CA LYS A 48 -16.31 -8.89 12.22
C LYS A 48 -16.68 -10.22 11.55
N LYS A 49 -16.66 -10.28 10.21
CA LYS A 49 -16.86 -11.52 9.45
C LYS A 49 -15.59 -12.38 9.39
N PHE A 50 -14.44 -11.73 9.58
CA PHE A 50 -13.13 -12.37 9.68
C PHE A 50 -12.54 -12.07 11.06
N LEU A 51 -11.87 -13.05 11.62
CA LEU A 51 -11.17 -12.99 12.89
C LEU A 51 -9.65 -13.11 12.64
N PRO A 52 -8.80 -12.67 13.59
CA PRO A 52 -7.34 -12.79 13.44
C PRO A 52 -6.84 -14.22 13.18
N ASN A 53 -7.61 -15.23 13.57
CA ASN A 53 -7.33 -16.65 13.38
C ASN A 53 -8.17 -17.30 12.26
N THR A 54 -8.86 -16.52 11.43
CA THR A 54 -9.58 -17.07 10.27
C THR A 54 -8.59 -17.65 9.26
N LEU A 55 -8.78 -18.92 8.92
CA LEU A 55 -8.01 -19.59 7.87
C LEU A 55 -8.54 -19.17 6.49
N ILE A 56 -7.62 -18.78 5.61
CA ILE A 56 -7.92 -18.44 4.21
C ILE A 56 -7.25 -19.48 3.32
N LEU A 57 -8.00 -19.99 2.35
CA LEU A 57 -7.47 -20.94 1.37
C LEU A 57 -6.60 -20.21 0.35
N ASP A 58 -5.32 -20.56 0.30
CA ASP A 58 -4.38 -20.09 -0.73
C ASP A 58 -4.30 -21.13 -1.85
N SER A 59 -5.29 -21.11 -2.74
CA SER A 59 -5.36 -22.00 -3.90
C SER A 59 -5.49 -21.20 -5.19
N ASN A 60 -5.16 -21.83 -6.32
CA ASN A 60 -5.37 -21.23 -7.63
C ASN A 60 -6.83 -20.78 -7.79
N ILE A 61 -7.00 -19.57 -8.30
CA ILE A 61 -8.30 -19.03 -8.67
C ILE A 61 -8.36 -18.84 -10.18
N LEU A 62 -9.51 -19.17 -10.78
CA LEU A 62 -9.80 -18.80 -12.16
C LEU A 62 -10.46 -17.42 -12.13
N LEU A 63 -9.75 -16.43 -12.67
CA LEU A 63 -10.28 -15.08 -12.82
C LEU A 63 -10.93 -14.97 -14.19
N ASP A 64 -12.19 -14.51 -14.21
CA ASP A 64 -12.81 -14.05 -15.45
C ASP A 64 -12.02 -12.82 -15.93
N GLN A 65 -11.46 -12.91 -17.14
CA GLN A 65 -10.65 -11.82 -17.70
C GLN A 65 -11.50 -10.66 -18.24
N GLY A 66 -12.83 -10.78 -18.19
CA GLY A 66 -13.71 -9.87 -18.93
C GLY A 66 -13.55 -10.07 -20.43
N LYS A 67 -14.50 -9.56 -21.22
CA LYS A 67 -14.37 -9.52 -22.69
C LYS A 67 -13.58 -8.31 -23.13
#